data_AF-N9V1P3-F1
#
_entry.id   AF-N9V1P3-F1
#
_cell.length_a   1.000
_cell.length_b   1.000
_cell.length_c   1.000
_cell.angle_alpha   90.00
_cell.angle_beta   90.00
_cell.angle_gamma   90.00
#
_symmetry.space_group_name_H-M   'P 1'
#
loop_
_entity.id
_entity.type
_entity.pdbx_description
1 polymer ?
#
loop_
_entity_poly.entity_id
_entity_poly.type
_entity_poly.pdbx_seq_one_letter_code
_entity_poly.pdbx_strand_id
1 'polypeptide(L)'
;MHIIKKKRWNKKFLVIMPFLTFLPLVSLSCVTKENINKNNADININKSQKEEAKNNKETNWNTFLKYEYIDLLLRLNFENKEERDKYIESQKKRDEAYLNEIKEALYYTNAVALSHHVTDNVVYEEFSSKLDKLFTEDWLWFLFNLDRFTFINYEVFNGFKGEFDHLNEDLQKNAQKLGAFNRPKTNQIYSYAVWNNKPDTYNDWIKEVHFITKEGIIFKADLKKDKKTKKISTTIFRYSYIYPDLFNNEKRIKDDFDLGRYVSVLKKGEGVLSKDGNKREGSAEKILFDETFGGEPLRYTIVDIDNKEASKS
;
A
#
# COMPACT_ATOMS: atom_id res chain seq x y z
N MET A 1 66.49 -3.06 -12.69
CA MET A 1 66.75 -2.89 -11.25
C MET A 1 65.74 -1.91 -10.67
N HIS A 2 64.58 -2.39 -10.22
CA HIS A 2 63.70 -1.68 -9.30
C HIS A 2 62.82 -2.69 -8.56
N ILE A 3 62.64 -2.42 -7.27
CA ILE A 3 62.46 -3.37 -6.19
C ILE A 3 60.97 -3.60 -5.92
N ILE A 4 60.60 -4.88 -5.84
CA ILE A 4 59.31 -5.40 -5.38
C ILE A 4 59.19 -5.22 -3.86
N LYS A 5 58.17 -4.51 -3.36
CA LYS A 5 57.79 -4.52 -1.93
C LYS A 5 56.55 -5.39 -1.70
N LYS A 6 56.79 -6.62 -1.23
CA LYS A 6 55.77 -7.53 -0.67
C LYS A 6 55.37 -7.04 0.74
N LYS A 7 54.07 -6.76 0.94
CA LYS A 7 53.49 -6.42 2.26
C LYS A 7 53.16 -7.73 3.00
N ARG A 8 53.78 -7.94 4.16
CA ARG A 8 53.58 -9.10 5.06
C ARG A 8 52.31 -8.92 5.90
N TRP A 9 51.42 -9.91 5.87
CA TRP A 9 50.32 -10.07 6.82
C TRP A 9 50.79 -10.92 8.00
N ASN A 10 50.78 -10.34 9.21
CA ASN A 10 50.99 -11.09 10.45
C ASN A 10 49.64 -11.58 10.97
N LYS A 11 49.45 -12.90 10.92
CA LYS A 11 48.46 -13.63 11.71
C LYS A 11 49.02 -13.79 13.13
N LYS A 12 48.27 -13.38 14.14
CA LYS A 12 48.25 -13.89 15.53
C LYS A 12 47.44 -12.91 16.37
N PHE A 13 46.26 -13.30 16.83
CA PHE A 13 45.96 -13.42 18.25
C PHE A 13 44.65 -14.17 18.43
N LEU A 14 44.78 -15.27 19.16
CA LEU A 14 43.77 -16.24 19.53
C LEU A 14 43.71 -16.09 21.05
N VAL A 15 42.56 -15.67 21.58
CA VAL A 15 42.32 -15.67 23.03
C VAL A 15 40.98 -16.33 23.28
N ILE A 16 41.09 -17.58 23.70
CA ILE A 16 40.06 -18.40 24.32
C ILE A 16 40.00 -17.99 25.79
N MET A 17 38.81 -17.76 26.35
CA MET A 17 38.61 -17.85 27.79
C MET A 17 37.22 -18.42 28.09
N PRO A 18 37.12 -19.62 28.69
CA PRO A 18 35.88 -20.17 29.22
C PRO A 18 35.79 -19.85 30.72
N PHE A 19 34.63 -19.42 31.20
CA PHE A 19 34.32 -19.48 32.62
C PHE A 19 32.94 -20.09 32.83
N LEU A 20 32.99 -21.35 33.30
CA LEU A 20 31.97 -22.02 34.09
C LEU A 20 31.62 -21.16 35.32
N THR A 21 30.33 -21.05 35.66
CA THR A 21 29.84 -21.27 37.02
C THR A 21 28.41 -21.80 37.02
N PHE A 22 28.16 -22.66 38.01
CA PHE A 22 27.06 -23.59 38.23
C PHE A 22 26.02 -23.02 39.23
N LEU A 23 24.72 -23.37 39.00
CA LEU A 23 23.62 -23.69 39.97
C LEU A 23 23.07 -22.61 40.96
N PRO A 24 21.88 -22.81 41.62
CA PRO A 24 20.88 -23.91 41.56
C PRO A 24 19.37 -23.50 41.46
N LEU A 25 18.52 -24.55 41.44
CA LEU A 25 17.07 -24.69 41.70
C LEU A 25 16.50 -23.75 42.80
N VAL A 26 15.20 -23.46 42.99
CA VAL A 26 13.91 -24.18 42.91
C VAL A 26 12.82 -23.07 42.90
N SER A 27 11.63 -23.21 42.32
CA SER A 27 10.45 -23.58 43.11
C SER A 27 9.29 -24.05 42.22
N LEU A 28 8.86 -25.28 42.49
CA LEU A 28 7.50 -25.74 42.25
C LEU A 28 6.56 -24.94 43.16
N SER A 29 5.52 -24.35 42.59
CA SER A 29 4.33 -23.98 43.35
C SER A 29 3.13 -24.73 42.77
N CYS A 30 2.66 -25.70 43.55
CA CYS A 30 1.32 -26.27 43.45
C CYS A 30 0.31 -25.13 43.52
N VAL A 31 -0.59 -25.07 42.54
CA VAL A 31 -1.89 -24.41 42.71
C VAL A 31 -2.95 -25.51 42.81
N THR A 32 -3.60 -25.47 43.95
CA THR A 32 -4.78 -26.20 44.39
C THR A 32 -5.87 -26.24 43.32
N LYS A 33 -6.34 -27.45 43.00
CA LYS A 33 -7.64 -27.64 42.32
C LYS A 33 -8.76 -27.30 43.30
N GLU A 34 -9.25 -26.08 43.24
CA GLU A 34 -10.59 -25.76 43.72
C GLU A 34 -11.63 -26.22 42.69
N ASN A 35 -12.62 -26.94 43.20
CA ASN A 35 -13.86 -27.27 42.49
C ASN A 35 -14.56 -25.98 42.07
N ILE A 36 -14.54 -25.67 40.78
CA ILE A 36 -15.43 -24.66 40.20
C ILE A 36 -16.50 -25.37 39.39
N ASN A 37 -17.73 -25.21 39.88
CA ASN A 37 -18.99 -25.47 39.21
C ASN A 37 -18.90 -25.21 37.71
N LYS A 38 -19.02 -26.30 36.92
CA LYS A 38 -19.44 -26.22 35.52
C LYS A 38 -20.84 -25.63 35.52
N ASN A 39 -20.97 -24.37 35.13
CA ASN A 39 -22.16 -23.78 34.47
C ASN A 39 -22.01 -22.29 34.07
N ASN A 40 -20.79 -21.70 34.03
CA ASN A 40 -20.60 -20.30 33.59
C ASN A 40 -19.38 -20.08 32.66
N ALA A 41 -18.81 -21.12 32.06
CA ALA A 41 -17.57 -21.02 31.28
C ALA A 41 -17.75 -20.43 29.86
N ASP A 42 -18.95 -20.47 29.27
CA ASP A 42 -19.16 -20.05 27.87
C ASP A 42 -19.38 -18.54 27.68
N ILE A 43 -19.56 -17.77 28.76
CA ILE A 43 -19.76 -16.32 28.69
C ILE A 43 -18.43 -15.55 28.81
N ASN A 44 -17.42 -16.12 29.48
CA ASN A 44 -16.16 -15.42 29.77
C ASN A 44 -15.06 -15.61 28.70
N ILE A 45 -15.08 -16.72 27.96
CA ILE A 45 -14.14 -16.97 26.85
C ILE A 45 -14.38 -15.96 25.71
N ASN A 46 -15.65 -15.66 25.42
CA ASN A 46 -16.04 -14.66 24.42
C ASN A 46 -15.66 -13.22 24.81
N LYS A 47 -15.60 -12.91 26.11
CA LYS A 47 -15.21 -11.58 26.59
C LYS A 47 -13.68 -11.40 26.57
N SER A 48 -12.94 -12.41 27.02
CA SER A 48 -11.48 -12.42 26.98
C SER A 48 -10.93 -12.39 25.54
N GLN A 49 -11.52 -13.16 24.62
CA GLN A 49 -11.12 -13.14 23.20
C GLN A 49 -11.49 -11.83 22.50
N LYS A 50 -12.63 -11.21 22.85
CA LYS A 50 -13.00 -9.87 22.36
C LYS A 50 -12.09 -8.77 22.90
N GLU A 51 -11.68 -8.86 24.17
CA GLU A 51 -10.75 -7.90 24.78
C GLU A 51 -9.33 -8.05 24.18
N GLU A 52 -8.87 -9.28 23.94
CA GLU A 52 -7.59 -9.55 23.28
C GLU A 52 -7.59 -9.12 21.80
N ALA A 53 -8.66 -9.41 21.06
CA ALA A 53 -8.83 -8.93 19.68
C ALA A 53 -8.92 -7.40 19.59
N LYS A 54 -9.60 -6.76 20.56
CA LYS A 54 -9.68 -5.29 20.66
C LYS A 54 -8.32 -4.67 20.98
N ASN A 55 -7.56 -5.27 21.90
CA ASN A 55 -6.21 -4.83 22.25
C ASN A 55 -5.24 -4.98 21.07
N ASN A 56 -5.38 -6.03 20.27
CA ASN A 56 -4.58 -6.22 19.05
C ASN A 56 -4.94 -5.20 17.96
N LYS A 57 -6.25 -4.94 17.74
CA LYS A 57 -6.72 -3.90 16.80
C LYS A 57 -6.19 -2.51 17.15
N GLU A 58 -6.25 -2.12 18.43
CA GLU A 58 -5.76 -0.81 18.88
C GLU A 58 -4.24 -0.70 18.73
N THR A 59 -3.50 -1.76 19.03
CA THR A 59 -2.05 -1.81 18.85
C THR A 59 -1.65 -1.67 17.38
N ASN A 60 -2.39 -2.33 16.48
CA ASN A 60 -2.18 -2.20 15.03
C ASN A 60 -2.43 -0.78 14.54
N TRP A 61 -3.53 -0.14 14.98
CA TRP A 61 -3.81 1.26 14.66
C TRP A 61 -2.70 2.19 15.15
N ASN A 62 -2.27 2.04 16.39
CA ASN A 62 -1.20 2.87 16.97
C ASN A 62 0.14 2.68 16.27
N THR A 63 0.39 1.51 15.70
CA THR A 63 1.60 1.24 14.89
C THR A 63 1.47 1.88 13.51
N PHE A 64 0.32 1.70 12.85
CA PHE A 64 0.02 2.26 11.54
C PHE A 64 0.08 3.80 11.53
N LEU A 65 -0.49 4.45 12.54
CA LEU A 65 -0.49 5.92 12.66
C LEU A 65 0.90 6.51 12.88
N LYS A 66 1.91 5.70 13.25
CA LYS A 66 3.31 6.13 13.40
C LYS A 66 4.08 6.10 12.09
N TYR A 67 3.53 5.56 11.01
CA TYR A 67 4.19 5.58 9.72
C TYR A 67 4.30 7.01 9.19
N GLU A 68 5.49 7.38 8.72
CA GLU A 68 5.80 8.75 8.30
C GLU A 68 4.86 9.26 7.20
N TYR A 69 4.50 8.40 6.24
CA TYR A 69 3.57 8.78 5.18
C TYR A 69 2.14 9.04 5.70
N ILE A 70 1.70 8.30 6.73
CA ILE A 70 0.39 8.52 7.37
C ILE A 70 0.40 9.81 8.16
N ASP A 71 1.44 10.03 8.97
CA ASP A 71 1.61 11.28 9.71
C ASP A 71 1.71 12.49 8.76
N LEU A 72 2.40 12.36 7.62
CA LEU A 72 2.42 13.38 6.57
C LEU A 72 1.01 13.66 6.03
N LEU A 73 0.26 12.63 5.62
CA LEU A 73 -1.09 12.81 5.07
C LEU A 73 -2.02 13.46 6.10
N LEU A 74 -1.96 13.03 7.36
CA LEU A 74 -2.76 13.60 8.44
C LEU A 74 -2.39 15.06 8.72
N ARG A 75 -1.09 15.39 8.80
CA ARG A 75 -0.63 16.78 8.99
C ARG A 75 -0.96 17.67 7.80
N LEU A 76 -0.97 17.12 6.59
CA LEU A 76 -1.40 17.87 5.42
C LEU A 76 -2.90 18.14 5.47
N ASN A 77 -3.75 17.19 5.87
CA ASN A 77 -5.21 17.39 5.87
C ASN A 77 -5.74 18.22 7.04
N PHE A 78 -5.05 18.19 8.19
CA PHE A 78 -5.56 18.78 9.43
C PHE A 78 -4.50 19.67 10.08
N GLU A 79 -4.79 20.97 10.13
CA GLU A 79 -3.93 21.94 10.83
C GLU A 79 -4.10 21.81 12.36
N ASN A 80 -5.31 21.48 12.82
CA ASN A 80 -5.63 21.29 14.23
C ASN A 80 -5.56 19.82 14.66
N LYS A 81 -4.86 19.55 15.77
CA LYS A 81 -4.82 18.25 16.43
C LYS A 81 -6.22 17.71 16.78
N GLU A 82 -7.13 18.54 17.25
CA GLU A 82 -8.48 18.10 17.65
C GLU A 82 -9.27 17.56 16.46
N GLU A 83 -9.23 18.24 15.30
CA GLU A 83 -9.90 17.78 14.09
C GLU A 83 -9.29 16.49 13.56
N ARG A 84 -7.96 16.42 13.57
CA ARG A 84 -7.21 15.21 13.21
C ARG A 84 -7.60 14.03 14.10
N ASP A 85 -7.63 14.23 15.41
CA ASP A 85 -7.93 13.17 16.37
C ASP A 85 -9.41 12.73 16.24
N LYS A 86 -10.35 13.68 16.02
CA LYS A 86 -11.75 13.37 15.68
C LYS A 86 -11.88 12.54 14.40
N TYR A 87 -11.10 12.88 13.37
CA TYR A 87 -11.07 12.11 12.13
C TYR A 87 -10.54 10.70 12.36
N ILE A 88 -9.38 10.54 13.02
CA ILE A 88 -8.81 9.22 13.34
C ILE A 88 -9.82 8.34 14.10
N GLU A 89 -10.49 8.90 15.11
CA GLU A 89 -11.48 8.15 15.89
C GLU A 89 -12.74 7.79 15.08
N SER A 90 -13.12 8.60 14.09
CA SER A 90 -14.21 8.22 13.17
C SER A 90 -13.81 7.03 12.29
N GLN A 91 -12.55 6.97 11.86
CA GLN A 91 -12.00 5.90 11.03
C GLN A 91 -11.87 4.59 11.82
N LYS A 92 -11.45 4.65 13.09
CA LYS A 92 -11.36 3.48 13.97
C LYS A 92 -12.72 2.82 14.26
N LYS A 93 -13.80 3.62 14.26
CA LYS A 93 -15.18 3.19 14.54
C LYS A 93 -15.83 2.43 13.38
N ARG A 94 -15.25 2.47 12.18
CA ARG A 94 -15.72 1.65 11.06
C ARG A 94 -15.61 0.17 11.43
N ASP A 95 -16.74 -0.52 11.36
CA ASP A 95 -16.93 -1.89 11.83
C ASP A 95 -17.12 -2.87 10.66
N GLU A 96 -17.58 -4.07 10.97
CA GLU A 96 -17.84 -5.10 9.97
C GLU A 96 -19.00 -4.75 9.04
N ALA A 97 -19.99 -3.97 9.50
CA ALA A 97 -21.08 -3.51 8.65
C ALA A 97 -20.56 -2.58 7.56
N TYR A 98 -19.72 -1.61 7.92
CA TYR A 98 -19.06 -0.74 6.94
C TYR A 98 -18.23 -1.54 5.92
N LEU A 99 -17.51 -2.57 6.37
CA LEU A 99 -16.76 -3.43 5.46
C LEU A 99 -17.67 -4.16 4.46
N ASN A 100 -18.78 -4.72 4.93
CA ASN A 100 -19.73 -5.40 4.06
C ASN A 100 -20.35 -4.44 3.04
N GLU A 101 -20.61 -3.19 3.42
CA GLU A 101 -21.05 -2.15 2.48
C GLU A 101 -20.02 -1.87 1.38
N ILE A 102 -18.73 -1.80 1.72
CA ILE A 102 -17.65 -1.62 0.73
C ILE A 102 -17.55 -2.84 -0.18
N LYS A 103 -17.67 -4.05 0.39
CA LYS A 103 -17.65 -5.30 -0.37
C LYS A 103 -18.79 -5.38 -1.38
N GLU A 104 -20.00 -5.04 -0.95
CA GLU A 104 -21.17 -4.96 -1.82
C GLU A 104 -20.97 -3.90 -2.91
N ALA A 105 -20.46 -2.72 -2.55
CA ALA A 105 -20.18 -1.68 -3.54
C ALA A 105 -19.18 -2.14 -4.60
N LEU A 106 -18.12 -2.84 -4.21
CA LEU A 106 -17.15 -3.41 -5.14
C LEU A 106 -17.77 -4.48 -6.05
N TYR A 107 -18.68 -5.31 -5.54
CA TYR A 107 -19.37 -6.32 -6.35
C TYR A 107 -20.09 -5.70 -7.55
N TYR A 108 -20.74 -4.55 -7.36
CA TYR A 108 -21.52 -3.88 -8.42
C TYR A 108 -20.74 -2.91 -9.31
N THR A 109 -19.58 -2.42 -8.87
CA THR A 109 -18.90 -1.29 -9.55
C THR A 109 -17.46 -1.58 -9.96
N ASN A 110 -16.95 -2.78 -9.70
CA ASN A 110 -15.61 -3.14 -10.14
C ASN A 110 -15.52 -3.24 -11.67
N ALA A 111 -14.30 -3.13 -12.20
CA ALA A 111 -14.05 -3.11 -13.65
C ALA A 111 -14.51 -4.38 -14.38
N VAL A 112 -14.55 -5.54 -13.69
CA VAL A 112 -15.06 -6.80 -14.25
C VAL A 112 -16.58 -6.73 -14.40
N ALA A 113 -17.29 -6.25 -13.38
CA ALA A 113 -18.75 -6.08 -13.42
C ALA A 113 -19.18 -5.09 -14.51
N LEU A 114 -18.43 -4.00 -14.69
CA LEU A 114 -18.71 -2.97 -15.69
C LEU A 114 -18.56 -3.44 -17.15
N SER A 115 -17.71 -4.45 -17.39
CA SER A 115 -17.55 -5.06 -18.72
C SER A 115 -18.82 -5.75 -19.24
N HIS A 116 -19.82 -5.95 -18.38
CA HIS A 116 -21.11 -6.57 -18.69
C HIS A 116 -22.29 -5.56 -18.83
N HIS A 117 -22.02 -4.28 -19.12
CA HIS A 117 -23.05 -3.25 -19.40
C HIS A 117 -24.04 -2.94 -18.24
N VAL A 118 -23.56 -2.87 -17.00
CA VAL A 118 -24.39 -2.56 -15.80
C VAL A 118 -24.53 -1.05 -15.53
N THR A 119 -24.06 -0.18 -16.42
CA THR A 119 -23.85 1.26 -16.16
C THR A 119 -25.12 2.12 -16.10
N ASP A 120 -26.25 1.65 -16.64
CA ASP A 120 -27.48 2.46 -16.77
C ASP A 120 -28.46 2.26 -15.59
N ASN A 121 -27.98 1.73 -14.46
CA ASN A 121 -28.82 1.40 -13.32
C ASN A 121 -28.53 2.31 -12.11
N VAL A 122 -29.58 2.81 -11.45
CA VAL A 122 -29.51 3.61 -10.19
C VAL A 122 -28.62 2.95 -9.14
N VAL A 123 -28.58 1.61 -9.16
CA VAL A 123 -27.72 0.78 -8.30
C VAL A 123 -26.23 1.09 -8.48
N TYR A 124 -25.77 1.36 -9.71
CA TYR A 124 -24.38 1.69 -10.00
C TYR A 124 -23.98 3.05 -9.40
N GLU A 125 -24.81 4.07 -9.53
CA GLU A 125 -24.52 5.41 -8.98
C GLU A 125 -24.40 5.38 -7.45
N GLU A 126 -25.32 4.68 -6.78
CA GLU A 126 -25.29 4.53 -5.33
C GLU A 126 -23.98 3.87 -4.86
N PHE A 127 -23.63 2.72 -5.44
CA PHE A 127 -22.41 2.01 -5.06
C PHE A 127 -21.13 2.73 -5.50
N SER A 128 -21.15 3.44 -6.63
CA SER A 128 -20.00 4.25 -7.05
C SER A 128 -19.74 5.38 -6.06
N SER A 129 -20.81 6.03 -5.57
CA SER A 129 -20.70 7.07 -4.54
C SER A 129 -20.15 6.51 -3.23
N LYS A 130 -20.53 5.29 -2.84
CA LYS A 130 -19.93 4.61 -1.67
C LYS A 130 -18.41 4.42 -1.84
N LEU A 131 -17.96 4.01 -3.03
CA LEU A 131 -16.53 3.91 -3.31
C LEU A 131 -15.85 5.27 -3.37
N ASP A 132 -16.48 6.30 -3.91
CA ASP A 132 -15.93 7.66 -3.87
C ASP A 132 -15.67 8.12 -2.45
N LYS A 133 -16.61 7.87 -1.53
CA LYS A 133 -16.44 8.15 -0.09
C LYS A 133 -15.28 7.35 0.50
N LEU A 134 -15.14 6.07 0.17
CA LEU A 134 -13.99 5.26 0.63
C LEU A 134 -12.65 5.92 0.29
N PHE A 135 -12.50 6.41 -0.95
CA PHE A 135 -11.23 6.95 -1.43
C PHE A 135 -10.99 8.42 -1.10
N THR A 136 -12.04 9.17 -0.74
CA THR A 136 -11.95 10.62 -0.48
C THR A 136 -12.16 11.01 0.98
N GLU A 137 -13.07 10.34 1.68
CA GLU A 137 -13.42 10.62 3.08
C GLU A 137 -12.82 9.57 4.01
N ASP A 138 -12.90 8.28 3.67
CA ASP A 138 -12.46 7.16 4.51
C ASP A 138 -11.09 6.58 4.11
N TRP A 139 -10.26 7.43 3.50
CA TRP A 139 -8.96 7.02 2.96
C TRP A 139 -8.03 6.42 4.01
N LEU A 140 -8.10 6.88 5.26
CA LEU A 140 -7.25 6.36 6.34
C LEU A 140 -7.65 4.93 6.70
N TRP A 141 -8.95 4.65 6.74
CA TRP A 141 -9.46 3.29 6.91
C TRP A 141 -9.06 2.40 5.74
N PHE A 142 -9.16 2.90 4.49
CA PHE A 142 -8.69 2.18 3.32
C PHE A 142 -7.22 1.77 3.46
N LEU A 143 -6.34 2.72 3.77
CA LEU A 143 -4.90 2.47 3.92
C LEU A 143 -4.60 1.53 5.10
N PHE A 144 -5.35 1.62 6.19
CA PHE A 144 -5.20 0.69 7.32
C PHE A 144 -5.55 -0.75 6.93
N ASN A 145 -6.57 -0.93 6.09
CA ASN A 145 -7.07 -2.24 5.64
C ASN A 145 -6.51 -2.65 4.27
N LEU A 146 -5.41 -2.03 3.81
CA LEU A 146 -4.88 -2.24 2.46
C LEU A 146 -4.61 -3.73 2.14
N ASP A 147 -4.18 -4.49 3.14
CA ASP A 147 -3.91 -5.92 3.08
C ASP A 147 -5.16 -6.80 2.97
N ARG A 148 -6.35 -6.20 2.90
CA ARG A 148 -7.63 -6.88 2.74
C ARG A 148 -8.21 -6.73 1.35
N PHE A 149 -7.73 -5.76 0.59
CA PHE A 149 -8.20 -5.50 -0.77
C PHE A 149 -7.53 -6.42 -1.77
N THR A 150 -8.35 -6.98 -2.66
CA THR A 150 -7.89 -7.74 -3.82
C THR A 150 -7.95 -6.84 -5.05
N PHE A 151 -6.86 -6.84 -5.80
CA PHE A 151 -6.70 -6.09 -7.03
C PHE A 151 -6.59 -7.06 -8.20
N ILE A 152 -7.19 -6.72 -9.34
CA ILE A 152 -7.03 -7.44 -10.60
C ILE A 152 -6.18 -6.62 -11.56
N ASN A 153 -5.37 -7.27 -12.39
CA ASN A 153 -4.69 -6.59 -13.49
C ASN A 153 -5.75 -5.97 -14.43
N TYR A 154 -5.63 -4.66 -14.69
CA TYR A 154 -6.53 -3.88 -15.52
C TYR A 154 -5.76 -3.25 -16.67
N GLU A 155 -5.77 -3.92 -17.81
CA GLU A 155 -5.07 -3.47 -19.00
C GLU A 155 -5.59 -2.12 -19.48
N VAL A 156 -4.68 -1.23 -19.86
CA VAL A 156 -5.03 -0.03 -20.64
C VAL A 156 -4.97 -0.48 -22.10
N PHE A 157 -6.12 -0.74 -22.73
CA PHE A 157 -6.13 -0.94 -24.18
C PHE A 157 -5.64 0.35 -24.83
N ASN A 158 -4.45 0.30 -25.43
CA ASN A 158 -3.93 1.36 -26.27
C ASN A 158 -4.03 0.85 -27.71
N GLY A 159 -4.90 1.43 -28.54
CA GLY A 159 -5.17 0.98 -29.92
C GLY A 159 -3.98 1.04 -30.88
N PHE A 160 -2.78 1.32 -30.37
CA PHE A 160 -1.49 1.32 -31.07
C PHE A 160 -0.57 0.15 -30.65
N LYS A 161 -0.91 -0.63 -29.61
CA LYS A 161 -0.15 -1.80 -29.16
C LYS A 161 -0.63 -3.08 -29.85
N GLY A 162 -0.28 -3.23 -31.14
CA GLY A 162 -0.15 -4.52 -31.82
C GLY A 162 -1.40 -5.40 -31.98
N GLU A 163 -1.30 -6.36 -32.89
CA GLU A 163 -2.32 -7.39 -33.13
C GLU A 163 -2.68 -8.13 -31.82
N PHE A 164 -3.96 -8.51 -31.70
CA PHE A 164 -4.58 -9.13 -30.53
C PHE A 164 -3.78 -10.31 -29.93
N ASP A 165 -2.98 -10.98 -30.75
CA ASP A 165 -2.22 -12.18 -30.38
C ASP A 165 -1.02 -11.88 -29.45
N HIS A 166 -0.30 -10.77 -29.66
CA HIS A 166 0.82 -10.39 -28.79
C HIS A 166 0.37 -9.90 -27.42
N LEU A 167 -0.80 -9.26 -27.36
CA LEU A 167 -1.43 -8.82 -26.10
C LEU A 167 -1.77 -10.02 -25.21
N ASN A 168 -2.25 -11.12 -25.81
CA ASN A 168 -2.62 -12.33 -25.08
C ASN A 168 -1.39 -13.06 -24.50
N GLU A 169 -0.27 -13.09 -25.23
CA GLU A 169 0.98 -13.68 -24.72
C GLU A 169 1.57 -12.90 -23.54
N ASP A 170 1.62 -11.57 -23.64
CA ASP A 170 2.15 -10.74 -22.55
C ASP A 170 1.22 -10.76 -21.34
N LEU A 171 -0.10 -10.80 -21.55
CA LEU A 171 -1.08 -11.00 -20.48
C LEU A 171 -0.88 -12.35 -19.78
N GLN A 172 -0.67 -13.43 -20.54
CA GLN A 172 -0.38 -14.75 -19.96
C GLN A 172 0.95 -14.76 -19.19
N LYS A 173 2.02 -14.17 -19.74
CA LYS A 173 3.31 -14.06 -19.04
C LYS A 173 3.20 -13.25 -17.76
N ASN A 174 2.46 -12.15 -17.80
CA ASN A 174 2.26 -11.27 -16.64
C ASN A 174 1.36 -11.93 -15.59
N ALA A 175 0.29 -12.60 -16.00
CA ALA A 175 -0.56 -13.38 -15.10
C ALA A 175 0.22 -14.54 -14.45
N GLN A 176 1.13 -15.19 -15.19
CA GLN A 176 2.03 -16.22 -14.65
C GLN A 176 3.05 -15.63 -13.66
N LYS A 177 3.65 -14.47 -13.96
CA LYS A 177 4.72 -13.88 -13.13
C LYS A 177 4.19 -13.16 -11.88
N LEU A 178 3.05 -12.49 -11.97
CA LEU A 178 2.55 -11.56 -10.95
C LEU A 178 1.19 -11.95 -10.36
N GLY A 179 0.51 -12.91 -10.98
CA GLY A 179 -0.88 -13.24 -10.68
C GLY A 179 -1.85 -12.28 -11.37
N ALA A 180 -2.95 -12.83 -11.87
CA ALA A 180 -4.08 -12.02 -12.34
C ALA A 180 -4.71 -11.22 -11.19
N PHE A 181 -4.67 -11.79 -9.98
CA PHE A 181 -5.09 -11.16 -8.74
C PHE A 181 -3.89 -10.90 -7.83
N ASN A 182 -3.89 -9.75 -7.20
CA ASN A 182 -2.89 -9.31 -6.25
C ASN A 182 -3.58 -8.86 -4.97
N ARG A 183 -3.08 -9.33 -3.83
CA ARG A 183 -3.50 -8.84 -2.52
C ARG A 183 -2.25 -8.54 -1.71
N PRO A 184 -2.04 -7.29 -1.27
CA PRO A 184 -0.92 -6.97 -0.39
C PRO A 184 -1.00 -7.84 0.87
N LYS A 185 0.14 -8.38 1.31
CA LYS A 185 0.21 -9.15 2.57
C LYS A 185 0.17 -8.26 3.80
N THR A 186 0.55 -6.99 3.64
CA THR A 186 0.59 -6.00 4.72
C THR A 186 0.20 -4.62 4.22
N ASN A 187 -0.22 -3.74 5.13
CA ASN A 187 -0.41 -2.32 4.86
C ASN A 187 0.89 -1.49 5.01
N GLN A 188 2.06 -2.15 5.05
CA GLN A 188 3.34 -1.48 5.29
C GLN A 188 3.89 -0.86 4.01
N ILE A 189 4.19 0.43 4.11
CA ILE A 189 4.85 1.21 3.07
C ILE A 189 6.36 1.19 3.31
N TYR A 190 7.11 0.90 2.27
CA TYR A 190 8.57 0.93 2.26
C TYR A 190 9.09 2.37 2.14
N SER A 191 8.58 3.12 1.17
CA SER A 191 8.96 4.53 0.96
C SER A 191 7.82 5.33 0.33
N TYR A 192 7.91 6.65 0.43
CA TYR A 192 6.97 7.58 -0.18
C TYR A 192 7.71 8.75 -0.86
N ALA A 193 7.08 9.37 -1.85
CA ALA A 193 7.58 10.54 -2.55
C ALA A 193 6.45 11.55 -2.73
N VAL A 194 6.78 12.85 -2.64
CA VAL A 194 5.82 13.95 -2.79
C VAL A 194 6.19 14.79 -4.00
N TRP A 195 5.25 14.96 -4.92
CA TRP A 195 5.36 15.87 -6.04
C TRP A 195 4.48 17.09 -5.82
N ASN A 196 5.07 18.28 -5.96
CA ASN A 196 4.32 19.53 -5.88
C ASN A 196 3.94 19.97 -7.29
N ASN A 197 2.65 19.91 -7.60
CA ASN A 197 2.12 20.43 -8.85
C ASN A 197 1.94 21.94 -8.79
N LYS A 198 1.88 22.56 -9.96
CA LYS A 198 1.53 23.98 -10.07
C LYS A 198 0.11 24.17 -9.53
N PRO A 199 -0.14 25.19 -8.71
CA PRO A 199 -1.50 25.61 -8.35
C PRO A 199 -2.34 25.87 -9.60
N ASP A 200 -3.65 25.65 -9.49
CA ASP A 200 -4.60 25.95 -10.57
C ASP A 200 -5.53 27.11 -10.19
N THR A 201 -6.58 27.34 -10.97
CA THR A 201 -7.56 28.42 -10.70
C THR A 201 -8.24 28.28 -9.34
N TYR A 202 -8.49 27.05 -8.87
CA TYR A 202 -9.32 26.73 -7.70
C TYR A 202 -8.51 26.34 -6.47
N ASN A 203 -7.26 25.92 -6.64
CA ASN A 203 -6.44 25.33 -5.57
C ASN A 203 -5.21 26.19 -5.27
N ASP A 204 -4.96 26.47 -3.98
CA ASP A 204 -3.76 27.16 -3.48
C ASP A 204 -2.51 26.32 -3.74
N TRP A 205 -2.62 25.00 -3.55
CA TRP A 205 -1.59 24.04 -3.87
C TRP A 205 -2.19 22.68 -4.21
N ILE A 206 -1.44 21.92 -5.00
CA ILE A 206 -1.78 20.55 -5.42
C ILE A 206 -0.54 19.68 -5.18
N LYS A 207 -0.71 18.57 -4.47
CA LYS A 207 0.34 17.60 -4.18
C LYS A 207 -0.07 16.21 -4.61
N GLU A 208 0.87 15.46 -5.16
CA GLU A 208 0.72 14.02 -5.40
C GLU A 208 1.68 13.29 -4.47
N VAL A 209 1.14 12.35 -3.69
CA VAL A 209 1.93 11.50 -2.80
C VAL A 209 1.91 10.10 -3.38
N HIS A 210 3.07 9.63 -3.82
CA HIS A 210 3.27 8.26 -4.23
C HIS A 210 3.85 7.47 -3.08
N PHE A 211 3.44 6.22 -2.92
CA PHE A 211 3.98 5.32 -1.91
C PHE A 211 4.09 3.91 -2.45
N ILE A 212 5.15 3.21 -2.05
CA ILE A 212 5.43 1.83 -2.48
C ILE A 212 5.41 0.90 -1.27
N THR A 213 4.69 -0.22 -1.37
CA THR A 213 4.67 -1.26 -0.33
C THR A 213 6.00 -2.01 -0.27
N LYS A 214 6.20 -2.79 0.79
CA LYS A 214 7.33 -3.75 0.87
C LYS A 214 7.31 -4.83 -0.23
N GLU A 215 6.17 -5.01 -0.90
CA GLU A 215 5.98 -5.96 -1.98
C GLU A 215 6.17 -5.34 -3.37
N GLY A 216 6.46 -4.04 -3.45
CA GLY A 216 6.71 -3.35 -4.73
C GLY A 216 5.45 -2.83 -5.41
N ILE A 217 4.35 -2.69 -4.66
CA ILE A 217 3.07 -2.17 -5.16
C ILE A 217 3.04 -0.66 -4.94
N ILE A 218 2.91 0.10 -6.03
CA ILE A 218 2.93 1.55 -6.03
C ILE A 218 1.50 2.08 -6.04
N PHE A 219 1.20 3.00 -5.13
CA PHE A 219 -0.06 3.71 -5.00
C PHE A 219 0.14 5.21 -5.11
N LYS A 220 -0.96 5.94 -5.30
CA LYS A 220 -0.98 7.40 -5.40
C LYS A 220 -2.13 8.00 -4.60
N ALA A 221 -1.88 9.14 -3.98
CA ALA A 221 -2.87 10.02 -3.39
C ALA A 221 -2.72 11.44 -3.95
N ASP A 222 -3.82 12.06 -4.33
CA ASP A 222 -3.86 13.46 -4.71
C ASP A 222 -4.39 14.29 -3.54
N LEU A 223 -3.73 15.39 -3.22
CA LEU A 223 -4.15 16.36 -2.21
C LEU A 223 -4.28 17.74 -2.82
N LYS A 224 -5.40 18.41 -2.59
CA LYS A 224 -5.69 19.73 -3.14
C LYS A 224 -6.24 20.65 -2.05
N LYS A 225 -5.59 21.81 -1.82
CA LYS A 225 -6.09 22.85 -0.91
C LYS A 225 -6.89 23.88 -1.68
N ASP A 226 -8.19 23.95 -1.44
CA ASP A 226 -9.09 24.88 -2.11
C ASP A 226 -8.81 26.33 -1.69
N LYS A 227 -8.76 27.25 -2.65
CA LYS A 227 -8.40 28.66 -2.39
C LYS A 227 -9.41 29.39 -1.52
N LYS A 228 -10.71 29.05 -1.64
CA LYS A 228 -11.80 29.80 -1.00
C LYS A 228 -12.05 29.32 0.42
N THR A 229 -12.20 28.02 0.57
CA THR A 229 -12.55 27.35 1.83
C THR A 229 -11.32 27.01 2.66
N LYS A 230 -10.13 27.00 2.05
CA LYS A 230 -8.87 26.50 2.64
C LYS A 230 -8.92 25.03 3.06
N LYS A 231 -10.00 24.32 2.74
CA LYS A 231 -10.14 22.90 3.01
C LYS A 231 -9.26 22.10 2.07
N ILE A 232 -8.83 20.95 2.56
CA ILE A 232 -7.96 20.04 1.84
C ILE A 232 -8.79 18.82 1.48
N SER A 233 -8.81 18.50 0.21
CA SER A 233 -9.37 17.24 -0.29
C SER A 233 -8.23 16.27 -0.53
N THR A 234 -8.40 15.04 -0.04
CA THR A 234 -7.50 13.92 -0.32
C THR A 234 -8.25 12.91 -1.18
N THR A 235 -7.58 12.29 -2.14
CA THR A 235 -8.16 11.24 -2.96
C THR A 235 -7.11 10.16 -3.19
N ILE A 236 -7.34 8.97 -2.65
CA ILE A 236 -6.51 7.80 -2.95
C ILE A 236 -6.94 7.25 -4.31
N PHE A 237 -5.98 7.00 -5.19
CA PHE A 237 -6.28 6.43 -6.50
C PHE A 237 -6.73 4.98 -6.35
N ARG A 238 -7.78 4.61 -7.08
CA ARG A 238 -8.33 3.25 -7.13
C ARG A 238 -7.39 2.24 -7.82
N TYR A 239 -6.38 2.77 -8.50
CA TYR A 239 -5.39 1.99 -9.23
C TYR A 239 -4.08 1.90 -8.47
N SER A 240 -3.43 0.75 -8.59
CA SER A 240 -2.04 0.54 -8.21
C SER A 240 -1.19 0.12 -9.40
N TYR A 241 0.12 0.24 -9.26
CA TYR A 241 1.08 -0.08 -10.30
C TYR A 241 2.14 -1.02 -9.77
N ILE A 242 2.48 -2.04 -10.56
CA ILE A 242 3.48 -3.04 -10.19
C ILE A 242 4.45 -3.23 -11.35
N TYR A 243 5.74 -3.00 -11.10
CA TYR A 243 6.78 -3.40 -12.04
C TYR A 243 7.09 -4.89 -11.89
N PRO A 244 7.22 -5.65 -13.00
CA PRO A 244 7.46 -7.09 -12.94
C PRO A 244 8.69 -7.51 -12.13
N ASP A 245 9.78 -6.73 -12.16
CA ASP A 245 11.01 -7.09 -11.45
C ASP A 245 11.10 -6.57 -10.01
N LEU A 246 10.13 -5.76 -9.60
CA LEU A 246 9.99 -5.25 -8.23
C LEU A 246 9.12 -6.13 -7.36
N PHE A 247 8.12 -6.79 -7.95
CA PHE A 247 7.12 -7.50 -7.18
C PHE A 247 7.73 -8.61 -6.32
N ASN A 248 7.50 -8.55 -5.01
CA ASN A 248 8.09 -9.45 -4.01
C ASN A 248 9.63 -9.53 -4.04
N ASN A 249 10.31 -8.52 -4.58
CA ASN A 249 11.77 -8.47 -4.64
C ASN A 249 12.31 -7.37 -3.71
N GLU A 250 12.37 -7.68 -2.42
CA GLU A 250 12.79 -6.73 -1.38
C GLU A 250 14.16 -6.11 -1.66
N LYS A 251 15.10 -6.88 -2.22
CA LYS A 251 16.43 -6.37 -2.58
C LYS A 251 16.34 -5.29 -3.65
N ARG A 252 15.61 -5.54 -4.74
CA ARG A 252 15.41 -4.57 -5.84
C ARG A 252 14.71 -3.31 -5.35
N ILE A 253 13.68 -3.46 -4.52
CA ILE A 253 12.94 -2.34 -3.92
C ILE A 253 13.88 -1.49 -3.05
N LYS A 254 14.77 -2.12 -2.28
CA LYS A 254 15.66 -1.41 -1.35
C LYS A 254 16.85 -0.75 -2.01
N ASP A 255 17.51 -1.49 -2.90
CA ASP A 255 18.85 -1.13 -3.38
C ASP A 255 18.80 -0.37 -4.71
N ASP A 256 17.81 -0.68 -5.56
CA ASP A 256 17.80 -0.22 -6.96
C ASP A 256 16.66 0.77 -7.27
N PHE A 257 15.54 0.71 -6.53
CA PHE A 257 14.34 1.49 -6.85
C PHE A 257 14.24 2.79 -6.06
N ASP A 258 14.40 3.92 -6.77
CA ASP A 258 14.15 5.25 -6.23
C ASP A 258 12.75 5.74 -6.64
N LEU A 259 11.84 5.79 -5.65
CA LEU A 259 10.46 6.24 -5.86
C LEU A 259 10.39 7.72 -6.28
N GLY A 260 11.31 8.57 -5.81
CA GLY A 260 11.39 9.97 -6.25
C GLY A 260 11.79 10.08 -7.72
N ARG A 261 12.75 9.25 -8.17
CA ARG A 261 13.11 9.14 -9.59
C ARG A 261 11.94 8.63 -10.43
N TYR A 262 11.23 7.60 -9.97
CA TYR A 262 10.00 7.10 -10.62
C TYR A 262 8.98 8.23 -10.84
N VAL A 263 8.68 9.02 -9.81
CA VAL A 263 7.75 10.15 -9.92
C VAL A 263 8.27 11.20 -10.88
N SER A 264 9.57 11.53 -10.84
CA SER A 264 10.16 12.50 -11.75
C SER A 264 10.05 12.08 -13.22
N VAL A 265 10.40 10.83 -13.57
CA VAL A 265 10.33 10.36 -14.96
C VAL A 265 8.90 10.23 -15.46
N LEU A 266 7.96 9.85 -14.58
CA LEU A 266 6.53 9.83 -14.88
C LEU A 266 6.05 11.23 -15.29
N LYS A 267 6.38 12.25 -14.48
CA LYS A 267 5.95 13.63 -14.72
C LYS A 267 6.59 14.26 -15.94
N LYS A 268 7.86 13.94 -16.22
CA LYS A 268 8.50 14.33 -17.47
C LYS A 268 7.75 13.72 -18.66
N GLY A 269 7.47 12.42 -18.65
CA GLY A 269 6.75 11.74 -19.72
C GLY A 269 5.29 12.18 -19.92
N GLU A 270 4.66 12.77 -18.88
CA GLU A 270 3.35 13.44 -18.96
C GLU A 270 3.43 14.82 -19.64
N GLY A 271 4.62 15.44 -19.69
CA GLY A 271 4.83 16.84 -20.07
C GLY A 271 5.35 17.07 -21.50
N VAL A 272 4.74 18.06 -22.16
CA VAL A 272 5.19 18.80 -23.34
C VAL A 272 5.49 17.96 -24.59
N LEU A 273 4.63 18.10 -25.61
CA LEU A 273 5.00 17.73 -26.98
C LEU A 273 6.28 18.50 -27.34
N SER A 274 7.26 17.80 -27.89
CA SER A 274 8.50 18.37 -28.41
C SER A 274 8.17 19.52 -29.34
N LYS A 275 9.13 20.42 -29.57
CA LYS A 275 8.96 21.57 -30.48
C LYS A 275 8.42 21.17 -31.86
N ASP A 276 8.66 19.93 -32.25
CA ASP A 276 8.25 19.34 -33.54
C ASP A 276 6.89 18.61 -33.45
N GLY A 277 6.17 18.68 -32.33
CA GLY A 277 4.85 18.08 -32.11
C GLY A 277 4.82 16.55 -31.99
N ASN A 278 5.94 15.87 -32.23
CA ASN A 278 5.96 14.43 -32.51
C ASN A 278 6.36 13.53 -31.33
N LYS A 279 6.92 14.06 -30.23
CA LYS A 279 7.35 13.26 -29.08
C LYS A 279 7.10 13.99 -27.77
N ARG A 280 6.60 13.32 -26.74
CA ARG A 280 6.60 13.91 -25.38
C ARG A 280 8.02 13.97 -24.85
N GLU A 281 8.44 15.12 -24.33
CA GLU A 281 9.73 15.28 -23.67
C GLU A 281 9.84 14.25 -22.52
N GLY A 282 11.02 13.65 -22.31
CA GLY A 282 11.19 12.63 -21.27
C GLY A 282 10.60 11.23 -21.55
N SER A 283 9.93 11.01 -22.69
CA SER A 283 9.43 9.68 -23.07
C SER A 283 10.54 8.61 -23.15
N ALA A 284 11.72 8.95 -23.70
CA ALA A 284 12.87 8.04 -23.75
C ALA A 284 13.44 7.74 -22.35
N GLU A 285 13.51 8.75 -21.47
CA GLU A 285 13.96 8.55 -20.09
C GLU A 285 13.01 7.63 -19.32
N LYS A 286 11.71 7.78 -19.53
CA LYS A 286 10.69 6.89 -18.97
C LYS A 286 10.83 5.46 -19.52
N ILE A 287 10.96 5.29 -20.83
CA ILE A 287 11.17 3.96 -21.44
C ILE A 287 12.41 3.30 -20.84
N LEU A 288 13.54 4.00 -20.79
CA LEU A 288 14.77 3.47 -20.20
C LEU A 288 14.61 3.12 -18.72
N PHE A 289 13.86 3.92 -17.96
CA PHE A 289 13.55 3.62 -16.57
C PHE A 289 12.69 2.34 -16.47
N ASP A 290 11.63 2.24 -17.26
CA ASP A 290 10.72 1.10 -17.26
C ASP A 290 11.47 -0.21 -17.63
N GLU A 291 12.31 -0.18 -18.67
CA GLU A 291 13.15 -1.31 -19.08
C GLU A 291 14.05 -1.84 -17.94
N THR A 292 14.53 -0.97 -17.04
CA THR A 292 15.34 -1.43 -15.90
C THR A 292 14.56 -2.26 -14.88
N PHE A 293 13.23 -2.22 -14.89
CA PHE A 293 12.35 -2.92 -13.94
C PHE A 293 11.39 -3.91 -14.61
N GLY A 294 11.76 -4.38 -15.80
CA GLY A 294 11.01 -5.42 -16.52
C GLY A 294 9.93 -4.87 -17.46
N GLY A 295 10.08 -3.62 -17.91
CA GLY A 295 9.17 -2.95 -18.85
C GLY A 295 8.17 -2.03 -18.16
N GLU A 296 7.11 -1.65 -18.87
CA GLU A 296 6.07 -0.77 -18.32
C GLU A 296 5.39 -1.41 -17.09
N PRO A 297 5.04 -0.60 -16.06
CA PRO A 297 4.38 -1.14 -14.89
C PRO A 297 2.95 -1.56 -15.24
N LEU A 298 2.55 -2.72 -14.73
CA LEU A 298 1.18 -3.20 -14.87
C LEU A 298 0.27 -2.42 -13.93
N ARG A 299 -0.91 -2.07 -14.44
CA ARG A 299 -1.94 -1.38 -13.68
C ARG A 299 -2.90 -2.41 -13.08
N TYR A 300 -3.22 -2.22 -11.81
CA TYR A 300 -4.15 -3.05 -11.07
C TYR A 300 -5.31 -2.20 -10.54
N THR A 301 -6.51 -2.75 -10.50
CA THR A 301 -7.72 -2.09 -9.96
C THR A 301 -8.37 -2.96 -8.89
N ILE A 302 -9.01 -2.32 -7.91
CA ILE A 302 -9.68 -3.03 -6.81
C ILE A 302 -10.91 -3.77 -7.34
N VAL A 303 -11.10 -5.02 -6.90
CA VAL A 303 -12.25 -5.86 -7.27
C VAL A 303 -12.98 -6.47 -6.09
N ASP A 304 -12.31 -6.65 -4.94
CA ASP A 304 -12.93 -7.25 -3.75
C ASP A 304 -12.21 -6.81 -2.47
N ILE A 305 -12.85 -7.05 -1.34
CA ILE A 305 -12.28 -6.94 0.01
C ILE A 305 -12.64 -8.16 0.85
N ASP A 306 -11.66 -8.70 1.57
CA ASP A 306 -11.86 -9.86 2.43
C ASP A 306 -12.26 -9.48 3.86
N ASN A 307 -13.16 -10.27 4.44
CA ASN A 307 -13.61 -10.17 5.82
C ASN A 307 -12.51 -10.63 6.80
N LYS A 308 -11.49 -11.35 6.32
CA LYS A 308 -10.31 -11.75 7.11
C LYS A 308 -9.08 -10.91 6.77
N GLU A 309 -8.30 -10.54 7.78
CA GLU A 309 -6.94 -9.99 7.58
C GLU A 309 -6.09 -11.02 6.83
N ALA A 310 -5.11 -10.58 6.04
CA ALA A 310 -4.15 -11.50 5.46
C ALA A 310 -3.40 -12.18 6.62
N SER A 311 -3.13 -13.48 6.53
CA SER A 311 -2.33 -14.18 7.53
C SER A 311 -0.94 -13.52 7.59
N LYS A 312 -0.71 -12.70 8.63
CA LYS A 312 0.57 -12.06 8.91
C LYS A 312 1.61 -13.16 9.17
N SER A 313 2.42 -13.49 8.16
CA SER A 313 3.51 -14.46 8.25
C SER A 313 4.77 -13.82 8.80
#